data_AF-A0AAJ0EBD3-F1
#
_entry.id   AF-A0AAJ0EBD3-F1
#
_cell.length_a   1.000
_cell.length_b   1.000
_cell.length_c   1.000
_cell.angle_alpha   90.00
_cell.angle_beta   90.00
_cell.angle_gamma   90.00
#
_symmetry.space_group_name_H-M   'P 1'
#
loop_
_entity.id
_entity.type
_entity.pdbx_description
1 polymer ?
#
loop_
_entity_poly.entity_id
_entity_poly.type
_entity_poly.pdbx_seq_one_letter_code
_entity_poly.pdbx_strand_id
1 'polypeptide(L)'
;MVSTRSSSRALPNGLDASPSIPSTARAVVTAATTHPENKSTSQGWSHAPTSLTCFWLLVSLPLVIWDTGYVLLRPWTMPGGHLHWPVWAPYKLYGEVDHVYGWKAFNAGNGFTSAQGALNAVETVMYLAYYWLYFSRGRAVDGPAGLKKVVGGKAGALAIVIGFSAAVMTLSKTVLYWANEYFSGFDNIGHNPPLDLLFLWIIPNGAWLLGSGYMIFSMGSEIVDGLALASKTTKTE
;
A
#
# COMPACT_ATOMS: atom_id res chain seq x y z
N MET A 1 -84.33 -49.26 22.26
CA MET A 1 -83.54 -48.00 22.24
C MET A 1 -82.59 -48.06 23.43
N VAL A 2 -81.30 -48.37 23.17
CA VAL A 2 -80.13 -47.44 23.22
C VAL A 2 -79.77 -47.08 24.68
N SER A 3 -78.83 -47.83 25.28
CA SER A 3 -77.43 -47.43 25.64
C SER A 3 -77.32 -46.85 27.07
N THR A 4 -76.32 -47.12 27.91
CA THR A 4 -75.01 -47.79 27.76
C THR A 4 -74.39 -48.06 29.15
N ARG A 5 -73.78 -49.25 29.30
CA ARG A 5 -72.50 -49.64 29.99
C ARG A 5 -72.22 -49.02 31.38
N SER A 6 -72.39 -49.70 32.52
CA SER A 6 -71.76 -50.92 33.11
C SER A 6 -70.23 -50.85 33.28
N SER A 7 -69.72 -50.57 34.50
CA SER A 7 -69.23 -51.48 35.59
C SER A 7 -67.97 -52.27 35.23
N SER A 8 -67.05 -52.68 36.09
CA SER A 8 -66.55 -52.31 37.42
C SER A 8 -65.31 -53.21 37.63
N ARG A 9 -64.29 -52.65 38.28
CA ARG A 9 -63.27 -53.21 39.20
C ARG A 9 -63.07 -54.75 39.34
N ALA A 10 -61.78 -55.12 39.41
CA ALA A 10 -61.11 -56.08 40.33
C ALA A 10 -60.46 -57.37 39.74
N LEU A 11 -59.12 -57.44 39.96
CA LEU A 11 -58.10 -58.51 40.16
C LEU A 11 -58.57 -59.94 40.62
N PRO A 12 -57.70 -60.99 40.80
CA PRO A 12 -56.32 -61.32 40.33
C PRO A 12 -56.09 -62.83 39.95
N ASN A 13 -54.81 -63.20 39.74
CA ASN A 13 -54.12 -64.51 39.93
C ASN A 13 -53.92 -65.50 38.76
N GLY A 14 -52.66 -65.97 38.63
CA GLY A 14 -52.25 -67.18 37.90
C GLY A 14 -50.73 -67.28 37.72
N LEU A 15 -50.10 -68.28 38.35
CA LEU A 15 -48.65 -68.56 38.42
C LEU A 15 -48.16 -69.51 37.30
N ASP A 16 -46.82 -69.57 37.17
CA ASP A 16 -45.95 -70.63 36.60
C ASP A 16 -45.59 -70.64 35.10
N ALA A 17 -44.33 -70.27 34.79
CA ALA A 17 -43.27 -71.18 34.29
C ALA A 17 -41.97 -70.39 33.92
N SER A 18 -40.82 -70.96 34.30
CA SER A 18 -39.44 -70.42 34.26
C SER A 18 -38.72 -70.71 32.91
N PRO A 19 -37.40 -70.46 32.73
CA PRO A 19 -36.71 -69.18 32.49
C PRO A 19 -35.95 -69.15 31.13
N SER A 20 -35.58 -67.95 30.65
CA SER A 20 -34.57 -67.80 29.60
C SER A 20 -33.69 -66.56 29.84
N ILE A 21 -32.39 -66.80 30.02
CA ILE A 21 -31.30 -65.80 29.96
C ILE A 21 -30.66 -66.00 28.58
N PRO A 22 -30.39 -64.94 27.78
CA PRO A 22 -29.00 -64.46 27.75
C PRO A 22 -28.77 -62.95 27.46
N SER A 23 -27.62 -62.52 27.98
CA SER A 23 -26.66 -61.56 27.40
C SER A 23 -26.94 -60.05 27.52
N THR A 24 -26.32 -59.44 28.54
CA THR A 24 -26.05 -58.00 28.60
C THR A 24 -25.02 -57.60 27.53
N ALA A 25 -25.49 -56.98 26.45
CA ALA A 25 -24.64 -56.30 25.48
C ALA A 25 -24.20 -54.92 26.02
N ARG A 26 -22.88 -54.75 26.09
CA ARG A 26 -22.15 -53.54 26.50
C ARG A 26 -22.38 -52.42 25.48
N ALA A 27 -22.89 -51.27 25.92
CA ALA A 27 -23.04 -50.09 25.07
C ALA A 27 -21.65 -49.57 24.62
N VAL A 28 -21.38 -49.63 23.32
CA VAL A 28 -20.22 -48.99 22.71
C VAL A 28 -20.56 -47.52 22.50
N VAL A 29 -19.97 -46.65 23.32
CA VAL A 29 -19.99 -45.20 23.10
C VAL A 29 -18.99 -44.90 21.99
N THR A 30 -19.49 -44.72 20.77
CA THR A 30 -18.67 -44.25 19.66
C THR A 30 -18.35 -42.78 19.89
N ALA A 31 -17.15 -42.50 20.40
CA ALA A 31 -16.61 -41.15 20.45
C ALA A 31 -16.39 -40.67 19.02
N ALA A 32 -17.26 -39.78 18.53
CA ALA A 32 -17.04 -39.07 17.29
C ALA A 32 -15.82 -38.16 17.49
N THR A 33 -14.69 -38.55 16.91
CA THR A 33 -13.51 -37.70 16.76
C THR A 33 -13.91 -36.54 15.85
N THR A 34 -14.31 -35.42 16.45
CA THR A 34 -14.35 -34.13 15.76
C THR A 34 -12.90 -33.74 15.46
N HIS A 35 -12.40 -34.16 14.31
CA HIS A 35 -11.24 -33.52 13.71
C HIS A 35 -11.58 -32.03 13.61
N PRO A 36 -10.76 -31.12 14.17
CA PRO A 36 -10.92 -29.72 13.85
C PRO A 36 -10.69 -29.63 12.33
N GLU A 37 -11.75 -29.34 11.58
CA GLU A 37 -11.60 -28.79 10.25
C GLU A 37 -10.71 -27.55 10.43
N ASN A 38 -9.43 -27.72 10.15
CA ASN A 38 -8.57 -26.61 9.78
C ASN A 38 -9.18 -26.10 8.47
N LYS A 39 -10.20 -25.24 8.59
CA LYS A 39 -10.55 -24.28 7.56
C LYS A 39 -9.33 -23.38 7.43
N SER A 40 -8.31 -23.86 6.71
CA SER A 40 -7.38 -23.00 6.03
C SER A 40 -8.22 -22.24 5.01
N THR A 41 -8.91 -21.19 5.48
CA THR A 41 -9.41 -20.15 4.60
C THR A 41 -8.25 -19.83 3.69
N SER A 42 -8.41 -20.07 2.38
CA SER A 42 -7.40 -19.69 1.40
C SER A 42 -7.03 -18.24 1.71
N GLN A 43 -5.79 -18.03 2.15
CA GLN A 43 -5.34 -16.70 2.51
C GLN A 43 -5.27 -15.92 1.21
N GLY A 44 -6.33 -15.18 0.91
CA GLY A 44 -6.41 -14.35 -0.28
C GLY A 44 -5.33 -13.28 -0.26
N TRP A 45 -4.87 -12.87 -1.44
CA TRP A 45 -3.87 -11.82 -1.58
C TRP A 45 -4.32 -10.52 -0.90
N SER A 46 -3.37 -9.83 -0.25
CA SER A 46 -3.60 -8.53 0.37
C SER A 46 -2.33 -7.70 0.39
N HIS A 47 -2.50 -6.39 0.24
CA HIS A 47 -1.43 -5.41 0.23
C HIS A 47 -1.26 -4.69 1.56
N ALA A 48 -0.01 -4.41 1.90
CA ALA A 48 0.34 -3.42 2.90
C ALA A 48 1.73 -2.82 2.58
N PRO A 49 1.89 -1.48 2.64
CA PRO A 49 3.20 -0.86 2.47
C PRO A 49 4.20 -1.40 3.50
N THR A 50 5.45 -1.51 3.09
CA THR A 50 6.53 -1.81 4.02
C THR A 50 6.80 -0.59 4.92
N SER A 51 7.45 -0.81 6.06
CA SER A 51 7.86 0.29 6.94
C SER A 51 8.75 1.29 6.21
N LEU A 52 9.61 0.82 5.30
CA LEU A 52 10.48 1.68 4.50
C LEU A 52 9.68 2.51 3.49
N THR A 53 8.68 1.94 2.81
CA THR A 53 7.76 2.71 1.96
C THR A 53 7.00 3.76 2.75
N CYS A 54 6.48 3.42 3.93
CA CYS A 54 5.79 4.37 4.80
C CYS A 54 6.71 5.52 5.23
N PHE A 55 7.93 5.20 5.67
CA PHE A 55 8.92 6.21 6.05
C PHE A 55 9.28 7.11 4.86
N TRP A 56 9.56 6.51 3.69
CA TRP A 56 9.92 7.26 2.50
C TRP A 56 8.81 8.22 2.06
N LEU A 57 7.56 7.78 2.04
CA LEU A 57 6.42 8.63 1.68
C LEU A 57 6.10 9.68 2.74
N LEU A 58 6.32 9.40 4.02
CA LEU A 58 6.18 10.38 5.10
C LEU A 58 7.13 11.56 4.91
N VAL A 59 8.35 11.31 4.41
CA VAL A 59 9.36 12.35 4.15
C VAL A 59 9.18 12.99 2.78
N SER A 60 9.02 12.18 1.73
CA SER A 60 9.00 12.67 0.35
C SER A 60 7.73 13.44 0.01
N LEU A 61 6.56 13.02 0.50
CA LEU A 61 5.29 13.65 0.12
C LEU A 61 5.20 15.12 0.56
N PRO A 62 5.55 15.51 1.81
CA PRO A 62 5.62 16.91 2.19
C PRO A 62 6.66 17.72 1.39
N LEU A 63 7.83 17.14 1.11
CA LEU A 63 8.87 17.79 0.32
C LEU A 63 8.42 18.06 -1.12
N VAL A 64 7.77 17.09 -1.76
CA VAL A 64 7.25 17.22 -3.13
C VAL A 64 6.11 18.23 -3.19
N ILE A 65 5.23 18.29 -2.18
CA ILE A 65 4.19 19.33 -2.08
C ILE A 65 4.82 20.72 -1.96
N TRP A 66 5.83 20.86 -1.09
CA TRP A 66 6.54 22.13 -0.88
C TRP A 66 7.24 22.59 -2.17
N ASP A 67 7.90 21.66 -2.86
CA ASP A 67 8.54 21.89 -4.15
C ASP A 67 7.57 22.26 -5.27
N THR A 68 6.48 21.52 -5.38
CA THR A 68 5.40 21.83 -6.34
C THR A 68 4.87 23.24 -6.11
N GLY A 69 4.65 23.63 -4.85
CA GLY A 69 4.25 24.98 -4.48
C GLY A 69 5.29 26.02 -4.90
N TYR A 70 6.58 25.75 -4.66
CA TYR A 70 7.65 26.65 -5.10
C TYR A 70 7.61 26.85 -6.61
N VAL A 71 7.59 25.76 -7.37
CA VAL A 71 7.75 25.75 -8.83
C VAL A 71 6.54 26.35 -9.54
N LEU A 72 5.32 25.96 -9.16
CA LEU A 72 4.10 26.34 -9.89
C LEU A 72 3.61 27.75 -9.54
N LEU A 73 4.06 28.33 -8.42
CA LEU A 73 3.70 29.69 -8.00
C LEU A 73 4.80 30.71 -8.29
N ARG A 74 5.82 30.37 -9.09
CA ARG A 74 6.81 31.35 -9.55
C ARG A 74 6.13 32.44 -10.39
N PRO A 75 6.53 33.72 -10.25
CA PRO A 75 7.67 34.21 -9.49
C PRO A 75 7.37 34.59 -8.03
N TRP A 76 6.13 34.43 -7.54
CA TRP A 76 5.74 34.89 -6.20
C TRP A 76 6.52 34.20 -5.09
N THR A 77 6.92 32.95 -5.31
CA THR A 77 7.71 32.11 -4.40
C THR A 77 9.23 32.26 -4.57
N MET A 78 9.71 32.89 -5.66
CA MET A 78 11.13 33.11 -5.93
C MET A 78 11.71 34.25 -5.09
N PRO A 79 13.04 34.34 -4.89
CA PRO A 79 13.67 35.45 -4.15
C PRO A 79 13.23 36.82 -4.67
N GLY A 80 12.64 37.63 -3.79
CA GLY A 80 12.04 38.94 -4.11
C GLY A 80 10.51 38.91 -4.30
N GLY A 81 9.91 37.73 -4.41
CA GLY A 81 8.45 37.54 -4.45
C GLY A 81 7.82 37.61 -3.05
N HIS A 82 6.54 38.01 -3.00
CA HIS A 82 5.82 38.24 -1.75
C HIS A 82 5.46 36.95 -0.99
N LEU A 83 5.48 35.79 -1.64
CA LEU A 83 5.27 34.50 -0.97
C LEU A 83 6.59 33.85 -0.52
N HIS A 84 7.74 34.29 -1.05
CA HIS A 84 9.04 33.63 -0.81
C HIS A 84 9.37 33.43 0.68
N TRP A 85 9.16 34.45 1.50
CA TRP A 85 9.41 34.39 2.94
C TRP A 85 8.11 34.07 3.70
N PRO A 86 8.13 33.19 4.72
CA PRO A 86 9.26 32.39 5.21
C PRO A 86 9.39 31.01 4.56
N VAL A 87 8.35 30.54 3.87
CA VAL A 87 8.17 29.13 3.52
C VAL A 87 9.18 28.66 2.46
N TRP A 88 9.52 29.50 1.49
CA TRP A 88 10.40 29.13 0.37
C TRP A 88 11.78 29.79 0.45
N ALA A 89 12.14 30.39 1.59
CA ALA A 89 13.44 31.02 1.81
C ALA A 89 14.64 30.11 1.45
N PRO A 90 14.64 28.79 1.75
CA PRO A 90 15.73 27.90 1.37
C PRO A 90 15.96 27.80 -0.15
N TYR A 91 14.93 28.05 -0.97
CA TYR A 91 15.07 28.02 -2.43
C TYR A 91 15.95 29.13 -2.99
N LYS A 92 16.29 30.16 -2.20
CA LYS A 92 17.32 31.12 -2.59
C LYS A 92 18.65 30.42 -2.82
N LEU A 93 19.14 29.68 -1.82
CA LEU A 93 20.37 28.91 -1.93
C LEU A 93 20.23 27.79 -2.97
N TYR A 94 19.10 27.09 -2.96
CA TYR A 94 18.90 25.99 -3.91
C TYR A 94 18.92 26.46 -5.37
N GLY A 95 18.33 27.62 -5.68
CA GLY A 95 18.37 28.22 -7.01
C GLY A 95 19.73 28.80 -7.42
N GLU A 96 20.65 29.01 -6.48
CA GLU A 96 22.06 29.38 -6.74
C GLU A 96 22.91 28.12 -7.04
N VAL A 97 22.59 26.99 -6.42
CA VAL A 97 23.23 25.69 -6.70
C VAL A 97 22.72 25.11 -8.00
N ASP A 98 21.41 25.03 -8.17
CA ASP A 98 20.79 24.56 -9.39
C ASP A 98 19.98 25.67 -10.04
N HIS A 99 20.55 26.21 -11.11
CA HIS A 99 19.95 27.30 -11.83
C HIS A 99 18.61 26.95 -12.50
N VAL A 100 18.24 25.68 -12.63
CA VAL A 100 16.91 25.27 -13.09
C VAL A 100 15.80 25.70 -12.11
N TYR A 101 16.15 25.93 -10.84
CA TYR A 101 15.26 26.49 -9.81
C TYR A 101 15.34 28.02 -9.68
N GLY A 102 16.31 28.65 -10.33
CA GLY A 102 16.64 30.06 -10.18
C GLY A 102 16.14 30.97 -11.29
N TRP A 103 16.55 32.24 -11.20
CA TRP A 103 16.19 33.30 -12.16
C TRP A 103 16.74 33.04 -13.56
N LYS A 104 17.88 32.34 -13.71
CA LYS A 104 18.46 31.97 -15.02
C LYS A 104 17.43 31.21 -15.86
N ALA A 105 16.92 30.08 -15.36
CA ALA A 105 15.97 29.26 -16.08
C ALA A 105 14.61 29.94 -16.25
N PHE A 106 14.14 30.66 -15.23
CA PHE A 106 12.87 31.39 -15.29
C PHE A 106 12.88 32.48 -16.39
N ASN A 107 13.92 33.32 -16.42
CA ASN A 107 14.05 34.40 -17.41
C ASN A 107 14.30 33.86 -18.83
N ALA A 108 14.94 32.70 -18.95
CA ALA A 108 15.12 32.02 -20.22
C ALA A 108 13.83 31.34 -20.74
N GLY A 109 12.73 31.36 -19.98
CA GLY A 109 11.49 30.67 -20.34
C GLY A 109 11.65 29.14 -20.40
N ASN A 110 12.59 28.57 -19.64
CA ASN A 110 12.83 27.15 -19.63
C ASN A 110 11.69 26.41 -18.91
N GLY A 111 10.87 25.67 -19.66
CA GLY A 111 9.71 24.96 -19.14
C GLY A 111 10.01 23.67 -18.36
N PHE A 112 11.27 23.21 -18.31
CA PHE A 112 11.62 21.90 -17.75
C PHE A 112 11.20 21.77 -16.28
N THR A 113 11.58 22.73 -15.43
CA THR A 113 11.27 22.69 -14.00
C THR A 113 9.76 22.77 -13.76
N SER A 114 9.05 23.64 -14.48
CA SER A 114 7.59 23.73 -14.39
C SER A 114 6.89 22.44 -14.80
N ALA A 115 7.39 21.75 -15.83
CA ALA A 115 6.87 20.45 -16.25
C ALA A 115 7.12 19.37 -15.18
N GLN A 116 8.30 19.35 -14.55
CA GLN A 116 8.59 18.50 -13.40
C GLN A 116 7.62 18.78 -12.25
N GLY A 117 7.38 20.05 -11.92
CA GLY A 117 6.42 20.49 -10.90
C GLY A 117 4.98 20.05 -11.19
N ALA A 118 4.54 20.10 -12.44
CA ALA A 118 3.21 19.62 -12.83
C ALA A 118 3.07 18.11 -12.60
N LEU A 119 4.10 17.32 -12.93
CA LEU A 119 4.08 15.88 -12.63
C LEU A 119 4.24 15.60 -11.14
N ASN A 120 4.92 16.45 -10.36
CA ASN A 120 4.95 16.36 -8.90
C ASN A 120 3.55 16.54 -8.29
N ALA A 121 2.72 17.41 -8.86
CA ALA A 121 1.31 17.54 -8.45
C ALA A 121 0.51 16.25 -8.72
N VAL A 122 0.68 15.66 -9.91
CA VAL A 122 0.01 14.38 -10.26
C VAL A 122 0.47 13.25 -9.35
N GLU A 123 1.78 13.12 -9.14
CA GLU A 123 2.38 12.15 -8.23
C GLU A 123 1.83 12.29 -6.81
N THR A 124 1.74 13.53 -6.31
CA THR A 124 1.17 13.82 -4.99
C THR A 124 -0.26 13.31 -4.89
N VAL A 125 -1.10 13.60 -5.88
CA VAL A 125 -2.50 13.11 -5.91
C VAL A 125 -2.54 11.58 -5.91
N MET A 126 -1.65 10.92 -6.66
CA MET A 126 -1.57 9.46 -6.70
C MET A 126 -1.17 8.87 -5.34
N TYR A 127 -0.16 9.41 -4.67
CA TYR A 127 0.23 8.93 -3.33
C TYR A 127 -0.83 9.21 -2.27
N LEU A 128 -1.53 10.34 -2.35
CA LEU A 128 -2.69 10.61 -1.49
C LEU A 128 -3.82 9.61 -1.74
N ALA A 129 -4.12 9.29 -3.00
CA ALA A 129 -5.12 8.27 -3.35
C ALA A 129 -4.70 6.87 -2.87
N TYR A 130 -3.42 6.52 -3.01
CA TYR A 130 -2.84 5.29 -2.48
C TYR A 130 -3.07 5.17 -0.97
N TYR A 131 -2.71 6.20 -0.20
CA TYR A 131 -2.92 6.20 1.24
C TYR A 131 -4.39 6.20 1.62
N TRP A 132 -5.21 6.97 0.92
CA TRP A 132 -6.65 6.98 1.17
C TRP A 132 -7.25 5.58 1.00
N LEU A 133 -6.90 4.85 -0.07
CA LEU A 133 -7.35 3.46 -0.25
C LEU A 133 -6.85 2.55 0.86
N TYR A 134 -5.56 2.62 1.22
CA TYR A 134 -4.98 1.80 2.28
C TYR A 134 -5.65 2.04 3.64
N PHE A 135 -5.83 3.29 4.06
CA PHE A 135 -6.40 3.61 5.36
C PHE A 135 -7.91 3.38 5.43
N SER A 136 -8.66 3.77 4.39
CA SER A 136 -10.13 3.67 4.37
C SER A 136 -10.66 2.26 4.13
N ARG A 137 -9.91 1.42 3.41
CA ARG A 137 -10.33 0.04 3.06
C ARG A 137 -9.50 -1.05 3.75
N GLY A 138 -8.47 -0.67 4.49
CA GLY A 138 -7.61 -1.62 5.20
C GLY A 138 -8.24 -2.14 6.48
N ARG A 139 -8.15 -3.46 6.67
CA ARG A 139 -8.58 -4.21 7.86
C ARG A 139 -7.38 -4.56 8.74
N ALA A 140 -7.57 -4.58 10.05
CA ALA A 140 -6.55 -5.04 10.98
C ALA A 140 -6.43 -6.57 10.92
N VAL A 141 -5.21 -7.07 10.91
CA VAL A 141 -4.84 -8.49 10.99
C VAL A 141 -3.72 -8.66 12.00
N ASP A 142 -3.69 -9.80 12.69
CA ASP A 142 -2.59 -10.12 13.59
C ASP A 142 -1.31 -10.34 12.78
N GLY A 143 -0.24 -9.67 13.19
CA GLY A 143 1.08 -9.79 12.60
C GLY A 143 2.14 -10.09 13.66
N PRO A 144 3.38 -10.46 13.24
CA PRO A 144 4.46 -10.81 14.17
C PRO A 144 4.83 -9.68 15.15
N ALA A 145 4.57 -8.43 14.78
CA ALA A 145 4.83 -7.24 15.59
C ALA A 145 3.53 -6.56 16.10
N GLY A 146 2.43 -7.32 16.18
CA GLY A 146 1.11 -6.82 16.59
C GLY A 146 0.16 -6.56 15.41
N LEU A 147 -0.89 -5.77 15.66
CA LEU A 147 -1.93 -5.48 14.67
C LEU A 147 -1.35 -4.73 13.46
N LYS A 148 -1.41 -5.36 12.29
CA LYS A 148 -1.04 -4.78 10.99
C LYS A 148 -2.29 -4.48 10.18
N LYS A 149 -2.34 -3.36 9.47
CA LYS A 149 -3.42 -3.08 8.51
C LYS A 149 -3.06 -3.65 7.14
N VAL A 150 -4.00 -4.34 6.51
CA VAL A 150 -3.86 -4.87 5.15
C VAL A 150 -5.12 -4.56 4.33
N VAL A 151 -4.95 -4.35 3.03
CA VAL A 151 -6.06 -4.09 2.09
C VAL A 151 -6.06 -5.17 1.01
N GLY A 152 -7.15 -5.94 0.93
CA GLY A 152 -7.32 -7.02 -0.06
C GLY A 152 -8.24 -6.65 -1.23
N GLY A 153 -8.43 -7.60 -2.13
CA GLY A 153 -9.39 -7.50 -3.24
C GLY A 153 -9.09 -6.33 -4.21
N LYS A 154 -10.14 -5.84 -4.89
CA LYS A 154 -10.00 -4.76 -5.90
C LYS A 154 -9.41 -3.47 -5.33
N ALA A 155 -9.73 -3.13 -4.08
CA ALA A 155 -9.17 -1.94 -3.44
C ALA A 155 -7.66 -2.06 -3.20
N GLY A 156 -7.19 -3.22 -2.77
CA GLY A 156 -5.75 -3.47 -2.59
C GLY A 156 -5.01 -3.51 -3.92
N ALA A 157 -5.60 -4.16 -4.93
CA ALA A 157 -5.05 -4.20 -6.28
C ALA A 157 -4.95 -2.78 -6.90
N LEU A 158 -5.97 -1.95 -6.71
CA LEU A 158 -5.93 -0.56 -7.16
C LEU A 158 -4.89 0.25 -6.41
N ALA A 159 -4.80 0.11 -5.08
CA ALA A 159 -3.82 0.81 -4.27
C ALA A 159 -2.40 0.48 -4.75
N ILE A 160 -2.04 -0.79 -4.86
CA ILE A 160 -0.68 -1.17 -5.24
C ILE A 160 -0.32 -0.69 -6.66
N VAL A 161 -1.26 -0.74 -7.60
CA VAL A 161 -1.03 -0.23 -8.96
C VAL A 161 -0.80 1.29 -8.95
N ILE A 162 -1.62 2.05 -8.21
CA ILE A 162 -1.43 3.52 -8.10
C ILE A 162 -0.07 3.84 -7.46
N GLY A 163 0.28 3.19 -6.35
CA GLY A 163 1.55 3.40 -5.67
C GLY A 163 2.75 3.04 -6.55
N PHE A 164 2.68 1.91 -7.27
CA PHE A 164 3.71 1.49 -8.22
C PHE A 164 3.87 2.50 -9.37
N SER A 165 2.76 2.92 -10.00
CA SER A 165 2.80 3.88 -11.11
C SER A 165 3.34 5.24 -10.67
N ALA A 166 3.01 5.71 -9.46
CA ALA A 166 3.58 6.93 -8.91
C ALA A 166 5.10 6.80 -8.71
N ALA A 167 5.56 5.66 -8.16
CA ALA A 167 7.00 5.41 -7.98
C ALA A 167 7.77 5.35 -9.31
N VAL A 168 7.21 4.71 -10.34
CA VAL A 168 7.78 4.72 -11.69
C VAL A 168 7.87 6.15 -12.22
N MET A 169 6.83 6.96 -12.05
CA MET A 169 6.85 8.37 -12.46
C MET A 169 7.96 9.15 -11.76
N THR A 170 8.12 9.00 -10.44
CA THR A 170 9.21 9.63 -9.68
C THR A 170 10.58 9.24 -10.21
N LEU A 171 10.81 7.94 -10.42
CA LEU A 171 12.09 7.44 -10.92
C LEU A 171 12.37 8.00 -12.32
N SER A 172 11.43 7.89 -13.24
CA SER A 172 11.59 8.35 -14.63
C SER A 172 11.86 9.84 -14.72
N LYS A 173 11.16 10.66 -13.93
CA LYS A 173 11.40 12.11 -13.83
C LYS A 173 12.80 12.43 -13.34
N THR A 174 13.23 11.74 -12.28
CA THR A 174 14.55 11.97 -11.67
C THR A 174 15.66 11.55 -12.64
N VAL A 175 15.52 10.41 -13.32
CA VAL A 175 16.46 9.99 -14.38
C VAL A 175 16.48 11.00 -15.52
N LEU A 176 15.31 11.48 -15.97
CA LEU A 176 15.22 12.51 -17.02
C LEU A 176 15.92 13.80 -16.61
N TYR A 177 15.81 14.20 -15.34
CA TYR A 177 16.48 15.39 -14.82
C TYR A 177 18.00 15.26 -14.82
N TRP A 178 18.54 14.11 -14.41
CA TRP A 178 19.97 13.84 -14.53
C TRP A 178 20.44 13.80 -15.98
N ALA A 179 19.66 13.16 -16.85
CA ALA A 179 19.96 13.09 -18.29
C ALA A 179 19.92 14.49 -18.92
N ASN A 180 18.95 15.33 -18.55
CA ASN A 180 18.83 16.69 -19.06
C ASN A 180 20.09 17.51 -18.71
N GLU A 181 20.60 17.42 -17.48
CA GLU A 181 21.85 18.08 -17.12
C GLU A 181 23.04 17.53 -17.91
N TYR A 182 23.16 16.21 -18.01
CA TYR A 182 24.25 15.59 -18.77
C TYR A 182 24.26 16.04 -20.25
N PHE A 183 23.11 15.98 -20.93
CA PHE A 183 22.99 16.35 -22.34
C PHE A 183 23.03 17.86 -22.58
N SER A 184 22.80 18.67 -21.56
CA SER A 184 22.96 20.13 -21.62
C SER A 184 24.36 20.60 -21.24
N GLY A 185 25.33 19.68 -21.07
CA GLY A 185 26.69 20.03 -20.68
C GLY A 185 26.81 20.57 -19.25
N PHE A 186 25.91 20.12 -18.36
CA PHE A 186 25.78 20.56 -16.97
C PHE A 186 25.52 22.07 -16.83
N ASP A 187 24.76 22.65 -17.76
CA ASP A 187 24.51 24.10 -17.81
C ASP A 187 23.93 24.70 -16.52
N ASN A 188 23.15 23.94 -15.74
CA ASN A 188 22.54 24.47 -14.51
C ASN A 188 23.35 24.20 -13.24
N ILE A 189 24.25 23.21 -13.26
CA ILE A 189 24.94 22.72 -12.04
C ILE A 189 26.46 22.70 -12.14
N GLY A 190 27.03 22.86 -13.34
CA GLY A 190 28.46 22.70 -13.60
C GLY A 190 29.34 23.81 -13.02
N HIS A 191 28.75 24.92 -12.57
CA HIS A 191 29.46 26.02 -11.92
C HIS A 191 29.78 25.74 -10.44
N ASN A 192 29.19 24.71 -9.83
CA ASN A 192 29.34 24.44 -8.41
C ASN A 192 30.70 23.79 -8.08
N PRO A 193 31.27 24.09 -6.91
CA PRO A 193 32.33 23.29 -6.33
C PRO A 193 31.90 21.81 -6.19
N PRO A 194 32.82 20.83 -6.36
CA PRO A 194 32.46 19.42 -6.33
C PRO A 194 31.77 18.96 -5.03
N LEU A 195 32.14 19.52 -3.88
CA LEU A 195 31.52 19.18 -2.59
C LEU A 195 30.10 19.73 -2.49
N ASP A 196 29.87 20.97 -2.91
CA ASP A 196 28.53 21.57 -2.90
C ASP A 196 27.60 20.80 -3.84
N LEU A 197 28.10 20.45 -5.03
CA LEU A 197 27.36 19.61 -5.97
C LEU A 197 27.03 18.24 -5.37
N LEU A 198 27.97 17.61 -4.67
CA LEU A 198 27.76 16.31 -4.03
C LEU A 198 26.63 16.36 -2.98
N PHE A 199 26.69 17.32 -2.06
CA PHE A 199 25.77 17.37 -0.92
C PHE A 199 24.44 18.06 -1.22
N LEU A 200 24.40 19.03 -2.13
CA LEU A 200 23.20 19.84 -2.40
C LEU A 200 22.46 19.41 -3.67
N TRP A 201 23.08 18.58 -4.52
CA TRP A 201 22.43 18.09 -5.75
C TRP A 201 22.47 16.57 -5.89
N ILE A 202 23.65 15.93 -5.82
CA ILE A 202 23.81 14.49 -6.08
C ILE A 202 23.11 13.64 -5.01
N ILE A 203 23.45 13.83 -3.74
CA ILE A 203 22.89 13.04 -2.63
C ILE A 203 21.38 13.24 -2.52
N PRO A 204 20.84 14.48 -2.54
CA PRO A 204 19.40 14.70 -2.55
C PRO A 204 18.74 13.97 -3.71
N ASN A 205 19.07 14.26 -4.97
CA ASN A 205 18.41 13.60 -6.09
C ASN A 205 18.63 12.07 -6.14
N GLY A 206 19.79 11.59 -5.67
CA GLY A 206 20.08 10.17 -5.54
C GLY A 206 19.15 9.46 -4.55
N ALA A 207 18.72 10.13 -3.48
CA ALA A 207 17.73 9.57 -2.55
C ALA A 207 16.39 9.30 -3.25
N TRP A 208 15.96 10.15 -4.19
CA TRP A 208 14.73 9.94 -4.96
C TRP A 208 14.84 8.73 -5.88
N LEU A 209 16.01 8.48 -6.48
CA LEU A 209 16.27 7.27 -7.27
C LEU A 209 16.17 6.00 -6.40
N LEU A 210 16.78 6.02 -5.21
CA LEU A 210 16.79 4.87 -4.31
C LEU A 210 15.40 4.59 -3.72
N GLY A 211 14.72 5.62 -3.23
CA GLY A 211 13.39 5.48 -2.61
C GLY A 211 12.35 4.98 -3.60
N SER A 212 12.28 5.59 -4.80
CA SER A 212 11.37 5.16 -5.85
C SER A 212 11.74 3.79 -6.42
N GLY A 213 13.03 3.51 -6.65
CA GLY A 213 13.51 2.20 -7.08
C GLY A 213 13.13 1.07 -6.11
N TYR A 214 13.27 1.30 -4.81
CA TYR A 214 12.83 0.37 -3.78
C TYR A 214 11.31 0.13 -3.82
N MET A 215 10.50 1.18 -3.96
CA MET A 215 9.04 1.05 -4.05
C MET A 215 8.62 0.26 -5.29
N ILE A 216 9.24 0.52 -6.45
CA ILE A 216 9.02 -0.22 -7.68
C ILE A 216 9.32 -1.70 -7.48
N PHE A 217 10.48 -2.02 -6.89
CA PHE A 217 10.85 -3.40 -6.60
C PHE A 217 9.85 -4.06 -5.65
N SER A 218 9.58 -3.44 -4.49
CA SER A 218 8.70 -4.02 -3.46
C SER A 218 7.28 -4.22 -3.96
N MET A 219 6.66 -3.19 -4.55
CA MET A 219 5.28 -3.27 -5.04
C MET A 219 5.18 -4.12 -6.31
N GLY A 220 6.19 -4.04 -7.20
CA GLY A 220 6.24 -4.83 -8.42
C GLY A 220 6.32 -6.33 -8.14
N SER A 221 7.17 -6.75 -7.20
CA SER A 221 7.23 -8.14 -6.75
C SER A 221 5.89 -8.62 -6.20
N GLU A 222 5.22 -7.81 -5.38
CA GLU A 222 3.92 -8.16 -4.82
C GLU A 222 2.79 -8.24 -5.88
N ILE A 223 2.84 -7.40 -6.92
CA ILE A 223 1.95 -7.51 -8.10
C ILE A 223 2.18 -8.85 -8.80
N VAL A 224 3.43 -9.22 -9.06
CA VAL A 224 3.79 -10.49 -9.71
C VAL A 224 3.32 -11.68 -8.87
N ASP A 225 3.55 -11.65 -7.55
CA ASP A 225 3.12 -12.71 -6.63
C ASP A 225 1.59 -12.84 -6.61
N GLY A 226 0.86 -11.72 -6.62
CA GLY A 226 -0.59 -11.70 -6.69
C GLY A 226 -1.13 -12.33 -7.99
N LEU A 227 -0.52 -12.00 -9.13
CA LEU A 227 -0.87 -12.60 -10.42
C LEU A 227 -0.53 -14.10 -10.45
N ALA A 228 0.62 -14.50 -9.94
CA ALA A 228 1.02 -15.91 -9.85
C ALA A 228 0.08 -16.74 -8.98
N LEU A 229 -0.41 -16.17 -7.86
CA LEU A 229 -1.42 -16.81 -7.01
C LEU A 229 -2.75 -17.01 -7.75
N ALA A 230 -3.21 -15.99 -8.48
CA ALA A 230 -4.46 -16.05 -9.26
C ALA A 230 -4.38 -17.07 -10.41
N SER A 231 -3.22 -17.20 -11.05
CA SER A 231 -3.01 -18.19 -12.12
C SER A 231 -3.12 -19.63 -11.62
N LYS A 232 -2.68 -19.94 -10.38
CA LYS A 232 -2.79 -21.30 -9.81
C LYS A 232 -4.24 -21.74 -9.56
N THR A 233 -5.14 -20.79 -9.34
CA THR A 233 -6.58 -21.06 -9.21
C THR A 233 -7.29 -21.25 -10.55
N THR A 234 -6.67 -20.87 -11.66
CA THR A 234 -7.16 -21.16 -13.01
C THR A 234 -6.63 -22.54 -13.40
N LYS A 235 -7.37 -23.62 -13.09
CA LYS A 235 -7.05 -24.93 -13.68
C LYS A 235 -7.11 -24.77 -15.20
N THR A 236 -6.00 -25.01 -15.88
CA THR A 236 -6.00 -25.31 -17.31
C THR A 236 -6.87 -26.55 -17.53
N GLU A 237 -8.00 -26.36 -18.20
CA GLU A 237 -8.68 -27.44 -18.92
C GLU A 237 -7.79 -27.97 -20.05
#